data_AF-A0A967EIQ1-F1
#
_entry.id   AF-A0A967EIQ1-F1
#
_cell.length_a   1.000
_cell.length_b   1.000
_cell.length_c   1.000
_cell.angle_alpha   90.00
_cell.angle_beta   90.00
_cell.angle_gamma   90.00
#
_symmetry.space_group_name_H-M   'P 1'
#
loop_
_entity.id
_entity.type
_entity.pdbx_description
1 polymer ?
#
loop_
_entity_poly.entity_id
_entity_poly.type
_entity_poly.pdbx_seq_one_letter_code
_entity_poly.pdbx_strand_id
1 'polypeptide(L)'
;FFLEARRQSSYFGLTMMVPLVLIVLMAWTVFWIDPSVVPPQVGISTAAVFSLIAFRFSMRSALPNVDYMTRADQFLLGTTLLVFAALGEVIVTARLAKQGNEARAHQIDRWGRWIYLGAFLLLAVFSLWV
;
A
#
# COMPACT_ATOMS: atom_id res chain seq x y z
N PHE A 1 41.59 -2.21 17.16
CA PHE A 1 40.59 -1.13 17.16
C PHE A 1 39.27 -1.71 16.68
N PHE A 2 38.35 -2.02 17.60
CA PHE A 2 36.99 -2.44 17.26
C PHE A 2 36.12 -1.20 17.30
N LEU A 3 35.74 -0.68 16.14
CA LEU A 3 34.77 0.40 16.04
C LEU A 3 33.37 -0.23 16.17
N GLU A 4 32.79 -0.16 17.37
CA GLU A 4 31.37 -0.47 17.58
C GLU A 4 30.52 0.64 16.93
N ALA A 5 30.32 0.54 15.63
CA ALA A 5 29.34 1.33 14.91
C ALA A 5 27.94 0.84 15.31
N ARG A 6 27.39 1.41 16.38
CA ARG A 6 26.00 1.20 16.79
C ARG A 6 25.10 1.83 15.72
N ARG A 7 24.75 1.03 14.70
CA ARG A 7 23.83 1.42 13.62
C ARG A 7 22.53 1.87 14.28
N GLN A 8 22.24 3.17 14.26
CA GLN A 8 20.93 3.70 14.65
C GLN A 8 19.90 3.29 13.58
N SER A 9 19.60 2.00 13.52
CA SER A 9 18.69 1.37 12.56
C SER A 9 17.25 1.88 12.72
N SER A 10 16.92 2.44 13.88
CA SER A 10 15.61 3.01 14.21
C SER A 10 15.27 4.25 13.37
N TYR A 11 16.23 5.15 13.13
CA TYR A 11 15.98 6.38 12.35
C TYR A 11 15.83 6.12 10.85
N PHE A 12 16.55 5.12 10.34
CA PHE A 12 16.47 4.71 8.93
C PHE A 12 15.15 3.98 8.64
N GLY A 13 14.68 3.15 9.58
CA GLY A 13 13.38 2.48 9.48
C GLY A 13 12.21 3.46 9.41
N LEU A 14 12.17 4.46 10.30
CA LEU A 14 11.13 5.50 10.31
C LEU A 14 11.09 6.30 9.00
N THR A 15 12.26 6.69 8.48
CA THR A 15 12.36 7.43 7.20
C THR A 15 11.85 6.61 6.01
N MET A 16 11.94 5.28 6.04
CA MET A 16 11.40 4.37 5.01
C MET A 16 9.91 4.06 5.21
N MET A 17 9.41 4.03 6.44
CA MET A 17 8.00 3.76 6.72
C MET A 17 7.09 4.90 6.26
N VAL A 18 7.52 6.15 6.43
CA VAL A 18 6.73 7.34 6.05
C VAL A 18 6.26 7.31 4.57
N PRO A 19 7.14 7.19 3.56
CA PRO A 19 6.72 7.15 2.15
C PRO A 19 5.83 5.94 1.84
N LEU A 20 6.06 4.81 2.50
CA LEU A 20 5.23 3.61 2.37
C LEU A 20 3.80 3.84 2.88
N VAL A 21 3.65 4.47 4.04
CA VAL A 21 2.34 4.85 4.60
C VAL A 21 1.62 5.83 3.68
N LEU A 22 2.33 6.81 3.13
CA LEU A 22 1.76 7.76 2.16
C LEU A 22 1.21 7.06 0.92
N ILE A 23 1.93 6.08 0.37
CA ILE A 23 1.46 5.29 -0.78
C ILE A 23 0.18 4.51 -0.44
N VAL A 24 0.10 3.93 0.76
CA VAL A 24 -1.11 3.22 1.21
C VAL A 24 -2.29 4.20 1.38
N LEU A 25 -2.05 5.40 1.92
CA LEU A 25 -3.09 6.42 2.04
C LEU A 25 -3.60 6.89 0.67
N MET A 26 -2.71 7.01 -0.33
CA MET A 26 -3.11 7.30 -1.71
C MET A 26 -4.00 6.19 -2.29
N ALA A 27 -3.63 4.93 -2.11
CA ALA A 27 -4.46 3.80 -2.53
C ALA A 27 -5.80 3.74 -1.78
N TRP A 28 -5.82 4.14 -0.50
CA TRP A 28 -7.06 4.22 0.29
C TRP A 28 -8.03 5.30 -0.21
N THR A 29 -7.50 6.39 -0.77
CA THR A 29 -8.30 7.52 -1.30
C THR A 29 -9.19 7.08 -2.46
N VAL A 30 -8.80 6.02 -3.18
CA VAL A 30 -9.57 5.44 -4.29
C VAL A 30 -10.97 4.98 -3.86
N PHE A 31 -11.13 4.46 -2.64
CA PHE A 31 -12.42 4.01 -2.09
C PHE A 31 -13.37 5.16 -1.70
N TRP A 32 -12.86 6.39 -1.67
CA TRP A 32 -13.69 7.58 -1.40
C TRP A 32 -14.32 8.17 -2.64
N ILE A 33 -13.79 7.83 -3.82
CA ILE A 33 -14.23 8.38 -5.09
C ILE A 33 -15.44 7.59 -5.59
N ASP A 34 -16.47 8.31 -6.04
CA ASP A 34 -17.68 7.67 -6.54
C ASP A 34 -17.38 6.73 -7.72
N PRO A 35 -17.95 5.51 -7.72
CA PRO A 35 -17.73 4.52 -8.78
C PRO A 35 -18.27 4.95 -10.14
N SER A 36 -19.04 6.05 -10.22
CA SER A 36 -19.49 6.66 -11.47
C SER A 36 -18.35 7.35 -12.24
N VAL A 37 -17.29 7.78 -11.56
CA VAL A 37 -16.11 8.44 -12.17
C VAL A 37 -14.92 7.47 -12.25
N VAL A 38 -14.99 6.55 -13.21
CA VAL A 38 -13.95 5.55 -13.48
C VAL A 38 -12.57 6.15 -13.84
N PRO A 39 -12.45 7.20 -14.69
CA PRO A 39 -11.13 7.67 -15.12
C PRO A 39 -10.22 8.17 -13.97
N PRO A 40 -10.73 8.96 -12.99
CA PRO A 40 -9.96 9.32 -11.79
C PRO A 40 -9.52 8.12 -10.93
N GLN A 41 -10.39 7.13 -10.69
CA GLN A 41 -10.06 5.96 -9.88
C GLN A 41 -8.91 5.15 -10.47
N VAL A 42 -8.95 4.91 -11.78
CA VAL A 42 -7.88 4.21 -12.50
C VAL A 42 -6.58 5.01 -12.47
N GLY A 43 -6.65 6.33 -12.65
CA GLY A 43 -5.48 7.22 -12.59
C GLY A 43 -4.77 7.16 -11.24
N ILE A 44 -5.50 7.29 -10.14
CA ILE A 44 -4.93 7.27 -8.78
C ILE A 44 -4.38 5.89 -8.44
N SER A 45 -5.10 4.82 -8.78
CA SER A 45 -4.63 3.45 -8.53
C SER A 45 -3.34 3.13 -9.28
N THR A 46 -3.27 3.57 -10.53
CA THR A 46 -2.08 3.40 -11.37
C THR A 46 -0.90 4.20 -10.82
N ALA A 47 -1.13 5.45 -10.40
CA ALA A 47 -0.11 6.28 -9.76
C ALA A 47 0.42 5.68 -8.44
N ALA A 48 -0.46 5.08 -7.63
CA ALA A 48 -0.08 4.38 -6.40
C ALA A 48 0.82 3.16 -6.67
N VAL A 49 0.48 2.36 -7.69
CA VAL A 49 1.31 1.21 -8.12
C VAL A 49 2.68 1.68 -8.62
N PHE A 50 2.74 2.73 -9.44
CA PHE A 50 4.02 3.28 -9.90
C PHE A 50 4.87 3.80 -8.74
N SER A 51 4.25 4.50 -7.79
CA SER A 51 4.94 5.00 -6.59
C SER A 51 5.51 3.86 -5.75
N LEU A 52 4.75 2.77 -5.59
CA LEU A 52 5.21 1.56 -4.91
C LEU A 52 6.42 0.91 -5.61
N ILE A 53 6.36 0.77 -6.94
CA ILE A 53 7.45 0.17 -7.71
C ILE A 53 8.72 1.05 -7.65
N ALA A 54 8.57 2.37 -7.77
CA ALA A 54 9.67 3.31 -7.65
C ALA A 54 10.31 3.24 -6.25
N PHE A 55 9.48 3.16 -5.21
CA PHE A 55 9.95 3.01 -3.84
C PHE A 55 10.69 1.68 -3.62
N ARG A 56 10.16 0.56 -4.16
CA ARG A 56 10.87 -0.74 -4.15
C ARG A 56 12.26 -0.66 -4.78
N PHE A 57 12.37 0.03 -5.92
CA PHE A 57 13.65 0.22 -6.59
C PHE A 57 14.63 1.04 -5.75
N SER A 58 14.15 2.14 -5.14
CA SER A 58 14.95 2.98 -4.24
C SER A 58 15.38 2.25 -2.97
N MET A 59 14.56 1.34 -2.43
CA MET A 59 14.96 0.51 -1.30
C MET A 59 16.02 -0.50 -1.69
N ARG A 60 15.90 -1.12 -2.87
CA ARG A 60 16.84 -2.13 -3.37
C ARG A 60 18.23 -1.55 -3.66
N SER A 61 18.33 -0.27 -4.02
CA SER A 61 19.63 0.40 -4.17
C SER A 61 20.25 0.81 -2.83
N ALA A 62 19.44 0.98 -1.78
CA ALA A 62 19.90 1.39 -0.45
C ALA A 62 20.27 0.20 0.47
N LEU A 63 19.71 -0.99 0.25
CA LEU A 63 20.03 -2.20 1.02
C LEU A 63 20.91 -3.16 0.19
N PRO A 64 22.11 -3.55 0.66
CA PRO A 64 22.82 -4.69 0.07
C PRO A 64 21.93 -5.93 0.19
N ASN A 65 21.86 -6.77 -0.85
CA ASN A 65 21.06 -8.00 -0.83
C ASN A 65 21.47 -8.86 0.37
N VAL A 66 20.57 -8.97 1.35
CA VAL A 66 20.72 -9.88 2.48
C VAL A 66 19.64 -10.94 2.38
N ASP A 67 20.04 -12.20 2.43
CA ASP A 67 19.19 -13.39 2.26
C ASP A 67 18.18 -13.62 3.41
N TYR A 68 18.03 -12.67 4.33
CA TYR A 68 17.05 -12.75 5.42
C TYR A 68 15.91 -11.77 5.22
N MET A 69 14.68 -12.30 5.32
CA MET A 69 13.44 -11.53 5.32
C MET A 69 13.49 -10.53 6.47
N THR A 70 13.77 -9.27 6.14
CA THR A 70 13.84 -8.20 7.15
C THR A 70 12.41 -7.73 7.44
N ARG A 71 12.14 -7.18 8.63
CA ARG A 71 10.79 -6.66 9.00
C ARG A 71 10.23 -5.69 7.95
N ALA A 72 11.10 -4.86 7.36
CA ALA A 72 10.75 -3.95 6.28
C ALA A 72 10.28 -4.66 5.01
N ASP A 73 10.81 -5.84 4.71
CA ASP A 73 10.45 -6.63 3.52
C ASP A 73 9.07 -7.29 3.70
N GLN A 74 8.75 -7.78 4.90
CA GLN A 74 7.40 -8.26 5.24
C GLN A 74 6.36 -7.15 5.12
N PHE A 75 6.67 -5.95 5.62
CA PHE A 75 5.79 -4.80 5.51
C PHE A 75 5.61 -4.36 4.05
N LEU A 76 6.70 -4.35 3.27
CA LEU A 76 6.67 -4.04 1.84
C LEU A 76 5.86 -5.06 1.03
N LEU A 77 5.95 -6.35 1.36
CA LEU A 77 5.11 -7.40 0.77
C LEU A 77 3.64 -7.19 1.13
N GLY A 78 3.34 -6.89 2.39
CA GLY A 78 1.98 -6.62 2.87
C GLY A 78 1.33 -5.43 2.17
N THR A 79 2.03 -4.29 2.08
CA THR A 79 1.53 -3.11 1.36
C THR A 79 1.41 -3.36 -0.14
N THR A 80 2.27 -4.19 -0.72
CA THR A 80 2.15 -4.57 -2.13
C THR A 80 0.88 -5.36 -2.40
N LEU A 81 0.55 -6.33 -1.54
CA LEU A 81 -0.70 -7.08 -1.64
C LEU A 81 -1.91 -6.16 -1.49
N LEU A 82 -1.86 -5.19 -0.56
CA LEU A 82 -2.93 -4.22 -0.38
C LEU A 82 -3.13 -3.32 -1.60
N VAL A 83 -2.06 -2.74 -2.15
CA VAL A 83 -2.16 -1.89 -3.36
C VAL A 83 -2.69 -2.70 -4.54
N PHE A 84 -2.27 -3.96 -4.68
CA PHE A 84 -2.78 -4.85 -5.73
C PHE A 84 -4.27 -5.18 -5.56
N ALA A 85 -4.71 -5.43 -4.32
CA ALA A 85 -6.12 -5.64 -4.00
C ALA A 85 -6.97 -4.40 -4.32
N ALA A 86 -6.49 -3.20 -3.99
CA ALA A 86 -7.17 -1.94 -4.32
C ALA A 86 -7.33 -1.76 -5.84
N LEU A 87 -6.29 -2.09 -6.62
CA LEU A 87 -6.37 -2.07 -8.08
C LEU A 87 -7.39 -3.08 -8.62
N GLY A 88 -7.44 -4.28 -8.03
CA GLY A 88 -8.45 -5.29 -8.34
C GLY A 88 -9.87 -4.80 -8.07
N GLU A 89 -10.10 -4.13 -6.94
CA GLU A 89 -11.38 -3.53 -6.59
C GLU A 89 -11.80 -2.48 -7.61
N VAL A 90 -10.90 -1.59 -8.04
CA VAL A 90 -11.19 -0.60 -9.09
C VAL A 90 -11.62 -1.24 -10.40
N ILE A 91 -11.00 -2.34 -10.80
CA ILE A 91 -11.41 -3.06 -12.02
C ILE A 91 -12.82 -3.62 -11.86
N VAL A 92 -13.12 -4.18 -10.69
CA VAL A 92 -14.45 -4.74 -10.39
C VAL A 92 -15.50 -3.64 -10.34
N THR A 93 -15.25 -2.52 -9.64
CA THR A 93 -16.19 -1.39 -9.53
C THR A 93 -16.38 -0.71 -10.88
N ALA A 94 -15.33 -0.51 -11.68
CA ALA A 94 -15.42 0.02 -13.04
C ALA A 94 -16.27 -0.88 -13.95
N ARG A 95 -16.13 -2.21 -13.84
CA ARG A 95 -16.96 -3.16 -14.59
C ARG A 95 -18.43 -3.10 -14.15
N LEU A 96 -18.67 -2.96 -12.85
CA LEU A 96 -20.02 -2.94 -12.28
C LEU A 96 -20.76 -1.64 -12.58
N ALA A 97 -20.05 -0.51 -12.54
CA ALA A 97 -20.56 0.80 -12.97
C ALA A 97 -21.00 0.75 -14.45
N LYS A 98 -20.21 0.10 -15.32
CA LYS A 98 -20.57 -0.09 -16.73
C LYS A 98 -21.82 -0.97 -16.93
N GLN A 99 -22.16 -1.83 -15.96
CA GLN A 99 -23.35 -2.69 -15.98
C GLN A 99 -24.60 -2.02 -15.36
N GLY A 100 -24.51 -0.75 -14.93
CA GLY A 100 -25.63 -0.01 -14.34
C GLY A 100 -26.02 -0.47 -12.93
N ASN A 101 -25.17 -1.26 -12.25
CA ASN A 101 -25.43 -1.78 -10.91
C ASN A 101 -24.63 -1.01 -9.84
N GLU A 102 -24.83 0.30 -9.79
CA GLU A 102 -24.13 1.24 -8.89
C GLU A 102 -24.37 0.89 -7.40
N ALA A 103 -25.53 0.31 -7.07
CA ALA A 103 -25.86 -0.09 -5.71
C ALA A 103 -24.91 -1.15 -5.13
N ARG A 104 -24.43 -2.10 -5.95
CA ARG A 104 -23.44 -3.09 -5.51
C ARG A 104 -22.02 -2.51 -5.49
N ALA A 105 -21.70 -1.55 -6.37
CA ALA A 105 -20.40 -0.89 -6.37
C ALA A 105 -20.18 -0.12 -5.05
N HIS A 106 -21.21 0.61 -4.61
CA HIS A 106 -21.17 1.32 -3.32
C HIS A 106 -21.09 0.40 -2.10
N GLN A 107 -21.61 -0.83 -2.17
CA GLN A 107 -21.47 -1.80 -1.08
C GLN A 107 -20.03 -2.31 -0.98
N ILE A 108 -19.40 -2.57 -2.13
CA ILE A 108 -18.00 -3.00 -2.22
C ILE A 108 -17.10 -1.90 -1.67
N ASP A 109 -17.28 -0.64 -2.10
CA ASP A 109 -16.48 0.50 -1.60
C ASP A 109 -16.60 0.67 -0.08
N ARG A 110 -17.81 0.43 0.48
CA ARG A 110 -18.07 0.60 1.91
C ARG A 110 -17.41 -0.48 2.75
N TRP A 111 -17.39 -1.72 2.26
CA TRP A 111 -16.63 -2.81 2.87
C TRP A 111 -15.12 -2.61 2.69
N GLY A 112 -14.69 -2.15 1.51
CA GLY A 112 -13.30 -1.81 1.19
C GLY A 112 -12.71 -0.77 2.15
N ARG A 113 -13.46 0.29 2.49
CA ARG A 113 -13.00 1.32 3.45
C ARG A 113 -12.57 0.75 4.81
N TRP A 114 -13.36 -0.16 5.37
CA TRP A 114 -13.08 -0.75 6.69
C TRP A 114 -12.06 -1.89 6.61
N ILE A 115 -12.12 -2.71 5.56
CA ILE A 115 -11.15 -3.80 5.33
C ILE A 115 -9.75 -3.23 5.08
N TYR A 116 -9.63 -2.17 4.27
CA TYR A 116 -8.35 -1.60 3.90
C TYR A 116 -7.67 -0.90 5.08
N LEU A 117 -8.43 -0.13 5.86
CA LEU A 117 -7.92 0.51 7.07
C LEU A 117 -7.59 -0.52 8.15
N GLY A 118 -8.42 -1.54 8.30
CA GLY A 118 -8.18 -2.66 9.21
C GLY A 118 -6.93 -3.44 8.85
N ALA A 119 -6.74 -3.78 7.58
CA ALA A 119 -5.57 -4.52 7.10
C ALA A 119 -4.28 -3.68 7.18
N PHE A 120 -4.35 -2.37 6.92
CA PHE A 120 -3.22 -1.47 7.14
C PHE A 120 -2.85 -1.37 8.62
N LEU A 121 -3.83 -1.20 9.52
CA LEU A 121 -3.59 -1.17 10.96
C LEU A 121 -3.02 -2.49 11.47
N LEU A 122 -3.53 -3.63 10.97
CA LEU A 122 -3.03 -4.95 11.35
C LEU A 122 -1.57 -5.13 10.90
N LEU A 123 -1.23 -4.74 9.66
CA LEU A 123 0.14 -4.74 9.16
C LEU A 123 1.07 -3.80 9.94
N ALA A 124 0.58 -2.60 10.28
CA ALA A 124 1.35 -1.62 11.05
C ALA A 124 1.62 -2.11 12.47
N VAL A 125 0.59 -2.67 13.15
CA VAL A 125 0.73 -3.25 14.49
C VAL A 125 1.64 -4.48 14.46
N PHE A 126 1.46 -5.39 13.50
CA PHE A 126 2.31 -6.58 13.37
C PHE A 126 3.79 -6.21 13.14
N SER A 127 4.07 -5.19 12.32
CA SER A 127 5.44 -4.69 12.07
C SER A 127 6.06 -3.99 13.29
N LEU A 128 5.25 -3.33 14.12
CA LEU A 128 5.70 -2.64 15.34
C LEU A 128 5.88 -3.57 16.54
N TRP A 129 5.17 -4.71 16.56
CA TRP A 129 5.13 -5.62 17.71
C TRP A 129 6.13 -6.79 17.64
N VAL A 130 6.62 -7.15 16.44
CA VAL A 130 7.65 -8.19 16.20
C VAL A 130 9.02 -7.55 15.99
#